data_AF-A0A2V8XTY4-F1
#
_entry.id   AF-A0A2V8XTY4-F1
#
_cell.length_a   1.000
_cell.length_b   1.000
_cell.length_c   1.000
_cell.angle_alpha   90.00
_cell.angle_beta   90.00
_cell.angle_gamma   90.00
#
_symmetry.space_group_name_H-M   'P 1'
#
loop_
_entity.id
_entity.type
_entity.pdbx_description
1 polymer ?
#
loop_
_entity_poly.entity_id
_entity_poly.type
_entity_poly.pdbx_seq_one_letter_code
_entity_poly.pdbx_strand_id
1 'polypeptide(L)'
;MKAMILAAGLGTRLRPLTDTRPKALVEINGRTLLEITLSRLRSFGVSEVIINLHHFADMVIGYLKSKNNFGMHIEVSREDDLLLDTGGGLKKAAWFFLEDSSLAHSGTQLTKDSRQGTASAVPKRPGVSRTLAPEAGGLVRQANYGTSSRQMDEPFLLHNVDVISTIDFRRMVQFHNENHALATLALQTRDSSRLLFFNDQLQLCGRAATAEKTGSTATLGCAAQNAAMPDQSAPKRAPGVIPSQPADAGEARDLLVPREGLAAPAPSISWTRSGAVPKSVENSGALAREGPESPQSLQPLAFSGIHVISPRLLPMLTEEGVFSIIDTYLRLAAQGEKILAFRADEYYWRDLGKPADLAQAAHDLQHSG
;
A
#
# COMPACT_ATOMS: atom_id res chain seq x y z
N MET A 1 -18.01 0.40 -1.56
CA MET A 1 -16.63 0.55 -1.04
C MET A 1 -16.04 -0.80 -0.68
N LYS A 2 -14.89 -1.10 -1.28
CA LYS A 2 -14.04 -2.25 -0.96
C LYS A 2 -12.95 -1.84 0.07
N ALA A 3 -12.33 -2.82 0.72
CA ALA A 3 -11.10 -2.58 1.50
C ALA A 3 -10.10 -3.74 1.39
N MET A 4 -8.87 -3.49 1.81
CA MET A 4 -7.86 -4.52 2.04
C MET A 4 -7.29 -4.43 3.46
N ILE A 5 -7.13 -5.60 4.10
CA ILE A 5 -6.45 -5.72 5.39
C ILE A 5 -5.05 -6.28 5.16
N LEU A 6 -4.03 -5.56 5.62
CA LEU A 6 -2.64 -6.00 5.58
C LEU A 6 -2.35 -6.87 6.81
N ALA A 7 -2.28 -8.19 6.62
CA ALA A 7 -2.17 -9.20 7.66
C ALA A 7 -1.06 -10.25 7.45
N ALA A 8 -0.30 -10.20 6.35
CA ALA A 8 0.78 -11.15 6.06
C ALA A 8 2.02 -11.07 6.99
N GLY A 9 2.17 -9.98 7.76
CA GLY A 9 3.35 -9.72 8.57
C GLY A 9 3.63 -10.76 9.67
N LEU A 10 4.89 -11.21 9.75
CA LEU A 10 5.36 -12.29 10.67
C LEU A 10 5.15 -12.03 12.17
N GLY A 11 4.85 -10.79 12.59
CA GLY A 11 4.55 -10.47 13.98
C GLY A 11 5.69 -10.72 14.98
N THR A 12 6.95 -10.77 14.53
CA THR A 12 8.13 -11.14 15.34
C THR A 12 8.32 -10.29 16.61
N ARG A 13 7.90 -9.01 16.57
CA ARG A 13 7.92 -8.08 17.71
C ARG A 13 6.95 -8.45 18.85
N LEU A 14 5.99 -9.36 18.62
CA LEU A 14 5.01 -9.84 19.61
C LEU A 14 5.36 -11.21 20.22
N ARG A 15 6.49 -11.82 19.87
CA ARG A 15 6.89 -13.11 20.44
C ARG A 15 6.94 -13.06 21.98
N PRO A 16 6.49 -14.11 22.69
CA PRO A 16 6.10 -15.43 22.18
C PRO A 16 4.64 -15.54 21.69
N LEU A 17 3.83 -14.48 21.76
CA LEU A 17 2.40 -14.54 21.41
C LEU A 17 2.14 -14.95 19.95
N THR A 18 3.13 -14.73 19.06
CA THR A 18 3.05 -15.03 17.62
C THR A 18 3.84 -16.27 17.18
N ASP A 19 4.41 -17.03 18.13
CA ASP A 19 5.12 -18.28 17.78
C ASP A 19 4.17 -19.41 17.38
N THR A 20 2.93 -19.38 17.86
CA THR A 20 1.90 -20.41 17.61
C THR A 20 0.64 -19.87 16.93
N ARG A 21 0.59 -18.58 16.59
CA ARG A 21 -0.55 -17.94 15.89
C ARG A 21 -0.12 -16.72 15.07
N PRO A 22 -0.83 -16.38 13.99
CA PRO A 22 -0.55 -15.16 13.22
C PRO A 22 -0.95 -13.92 14.04
N LYS A 23 -0.30 -12.78 13.77
CA LYS A 23 -0.60 -11.51 14.44
C LYS A 23 -2.08 -11.13 14.37
N ALA A 24 -2.73 -11.41 13.24
CA ALA A 24 -4.16 -11.21 13.03
C ALA A 24 -5.09 -11.90 14.06
N LEU A 25 -4.62 -13.00 14.68
CA LEU A 25 -5.35 -13.79 15.69
C LEU A 25 -4.79 -13.62 17.12
N VAL A 26 -3.98 -12.59 17.35
CA VAL A 26 -3.72 -12.09 18.71
C VAL A 26 -4.99 -11.39 19.22
N GLU A 27 -5.26 -11.48 20.51
CA GLU A 27 -6.51 -11.00 21.11
C GLU A 27 -6.30 -9.80 22.04
N ILE A 28 -7.28 -8.91 22.07
CA ILE A 28 -7.47 -7.86 23.08
C ILE A 28 -8.91 -7.97 23.58
N ASN A 29 -9.10 -8.00 24.90
CA ASN A 29 -10.43 -8.13 25.54
C ASN A 29 -11.29 -9.27 24.94
N GLY A 30 -10.68 -10.41 24.62
CA GLY A 30 -11.34 -11.60 24.05
C GLY A 30 -11.73 -11.50 22.57
N ARG A 31 -11.25 -10.47 21.84
CA ARG A 31 -11.53 -10.26 20.42
C ARG A 31 -10.21 -10.24 19.65
N THR A 32 -10.15 -10.91 18.50
CA THR A 32 -8.94 -10.92 17.67
C THR A 32 -8.70 -9.56 17.02
N LEU A 33 -7.45 -9.22 16.70
CA LEU A 33 -7.14 -7.98 15.98
C LEU A 33 -7.92 -7.91 14.66
N LEU A 34 -7.99 -9.02 13.92
CA LEU A 34 -8.75 -9.14 12.69
C LEU A 34 -10.25 -8.92 12.90
N GLU A 35 -10.84 -9.48 13.96
CA GLU A 35 -12.25 -9.24 14.30
C GLU A 35 -12.51 -7.75 14.60
N ILE A 36 -11.61 -7.09 15.33
CA ILE A 36 -11.72 -5.67 15.65
C ILE A 36 -11.68 -4.83 14.35
N THR A 37 -10.71 -5.09 13.45
CA THR A 37 -10.61 -4.40 12.15
C THR A 37 -11.83 -4.65 11.27
N LEU A 38 -12.27 -5.90 11.09
CA LEU A 38 -13.43 -6.25 10.26
C LEU A 38 -14.73 -5.64 10.81
N SER A 39 -14.94 -5.69 12.13
CA SER A 39 -16.10 -5.07 12.78
C SER A 39 -16.14 -3.55 12.55
N ARG A 40 -14.97 -2.90 12.59
CA ARG A 40 -14.85 -1.46 12.32
C ARG A 40 -15.12 -1.13 10.86
N LEU A 41 -14.52 -1.85 9.92
CA LEU A 41 -14.78 -1.66 8.48
C LEU A 41 -16.28 -1.83 8.16
N ARG A 42 -16.91 -2.87 8.74
CA ARG A 42 -18.34 -3.13 8.59
C ARG A 42 -19.22 -2.02 9.16
N SER A 43 -18.88 -1.42 10.30
CA SER A 43 -19.69 -0.31 10.86
C SER A 43 -19.64 0.97 10.01
N PHE A 44 -18.60 1.14 9.19
CA PHE A 44 -18.53 2.21 8.20
C PHE A 44 -19.22 1.87 6.86
N GLY A 45 -19.67 0.63 6.66
CA GLY A 45 -20.40 0.17 5.47
C GLY A 45 -19.58 -0.61 4.45
N VAL A 46 -18.37 -1.04 4.81
CA VAL A 46 -17.55 -1.92 3.94
C VAL A 46 -18.15 -3.34 3.95
N SER A 47 -18.49 -3.85 2.76
CA SER A 47 -19.08 -5.17 2.54
C SER A 47 -18.12 -6.18 1.88
N GLU A 48 -17.10 -5.69 1.18
CA GLU A 48 -16.14 -6.47 0.39
C GLU A 48 -14.72 -6.19 0.90
N VAL A 49 -13.99 -7.23 1.32
CA VAL A 49 -12.61 -7.13 1.82
C VAL A 49 -11.71 -8.19 1.22
N ILE A 50 -10.48 -7.82 0.86
CA ILE A 50 -9.39 -8.78 0.59
C ILE A 50 -8.35 -8.74 1.71
N ILE A 51 -7.85 -9.91 2.13
CA ILE A 51 -6.87 -10.01 3.21
C ILE A 51 -5.60 -10.67 2.66
N ASN A 52 -4.44 -10.02 2.77
CA ASN A 52 -3.18 -10.71 2.44
C ASN A 52 -2.69 -11.57 3.62
N LEU A 53 -2.23 -12.79 3.33
CA LEU A 53 -1.80 -13.75 4.34
C LEU A 53 -0.54 -14.48 3.90
N HIS A 54 0.37 -14.73 4.84
CA HIS A 54 1.59 -15.51 4.63
C HIS A 54 1.70 -16.56 5.75
N HIS A 55 2.35 -16.22 6.86
CA HIS A 55 2.54 -17.13 7.98
C HIS A 55 1.21 -17.52 8.65
N PHE A 56 0.99 -18.82 8.84
CA PHE A 56 -0.25 -19.41 9.39
C PHE A 56 -1.56 -19.01 8.65
N ALA A 57 -1.51 -18.78 7.33
CA ALA A 57 -2.67 -18.38 6.53
C ALA A 57 -3.91 -19.26 6.76
N ASP A 58 -3.74 -20.58 6.81
CA ASP A 58 -4.83 -21.55 6.98
C ASP A 58 -5.58 -21.41 8.31
N MET A 59 -4.92 -20.93 9.38
CA MET A 59 -5.59 -20.67 10.66
C MET A 59 -6.48 -19.43 10.58
N VAL A 60 -6.07 -18.40 9.83
CA VAL A 60 -6.91 -17.22 9.59
C VAL A 60 -8.11 -17.59 8.72
N ILE A 61 -7.89 -18.39 7.66
CA ILE A 61 -8.95 -18.91 6.80
C ILE A 61 -9.96 -19.75 7.61
N GLY A 62 -9.48 -20.63 8.50
CA GLY A 62 -10.33 -21.41 9.40
C GLY A 62 -11.13 -20.55 10.36
N TYR A 63 -10.49 -19.53 10.96
CA TYR A 63 -11.17 -18.57 11.84
C TYR A 63 -12.27 -17.80 11.10
N LEU A 64 -11.97 -17.22 9.93
CA LEU A 64 -12.95 -16.51 9.09
C LEU A 64 -14.17 -17.39 8.76
N LYS A 65 -13.93 -18.63 8.32
CA LYS A 65 -14.99 -19.62 8.05
C LYS A 65 -15.85 -19.91 9.29
N SER A 66 -15.23 -20.14 10.45
CA SER A 66 -15.97 -20.39 11.71
C SER A 66 -16.81 -19.20 12.19
N LYS A 67 -16.50 -17.99 11.72
CA LYS A 67 -17.25 -16.75 11.99
C LYS A 67 -18.19 -16.35 10.85
N ASN A 68 -18.43 -17.24 9.87
CA ASN A 68 -19.23 -16.98 8.67
C ASN A 68 -18.82 -15.67 7.95
N ASN A 69 -17.51 -15.45 7.82
CA ASN A 69 -16.88 -14.24 7.27
C ASN A 69 -17.43 -12.92 7.85
N PHE A 70 -17.93 -12.93 9.09
CA PHE A 70 -18.56 -11.78 9.77
C PHE A 70 -19.75 -11.15 9.00
N GLY A 71 -20.34 -11.88 8.06
CA GLY A 71 -21.40 -11.40 7.16
C GLY A 71 -20.89 -10.49 6.03
N MET A 72 -19.62 -10.64 5.63
CA MET A 72 -18.96 -9.87 4.57
C MET A 72 -18.49 -10.80 3.44
N HIS A 73 -18.32 -10.25 2.24
CA HIS A 73 -17.57 -10.90 1.17
C HIS A 73 -16.08 -10.75 1.47
N ILE A 74 -15.38 -11.86 1.74
CA ILE A 74 -13.96 -11.85 2.13
C ILE A 74 -13.16 -12.75 1.20
N GLU A 75 -12.25 -12.13 0.46
CA GLU A 75 -11.24 -12.78 -0.38
C GLU A 75 -9.87 -12.85 0.32
N VAL A 76 -9.01 -13.77 -0.14
CA VAL A 76 -7.69 -14.00 0.45
C VAL A 76 -6.60 -13.99 -0.62
N SER A 77 -5.63 -13.07 -0.47
CA SER A 77 -4.40 -13.04 -1.25
C SER A 77 -3.28 -13.76 -0.49
N ARG A 78 -2.96 -15.00 -0.85
CA ARG A 78 -1.86 -15.72 -0.19
C ARG A 78 -0.49 -15.29 -0.74
N GLU A 79 0.48 -15.15 0.14
CA GLU A 79 1.88 -14.79 -0.15
C GLU A 79 2.81 -15.97 0.19
N ASP A 80 2.37 -17.22 -0.04
CA ASP A 80 3.01 -18.43 0.50
C ASP A 80 4.53 -18.52 0.27
N ASP A 81 5.00 -18.30 -0.96
CA ASP A 81 6.42 -18.45 -1.32
C ASP A 81 7.31 -17.27 -0.89
N LEU A 82 6.75 -16.06 -0.80
CA LEU A 82 7.50 -14.81 -0.59
C LEU A 82 6.59 -13.74 0.02
N LEU A 83 6.98 -13.22 1.19
CA LEU A 83 6.36 -12.06 1.83
C LEU A 83 6.70 -10.80 1.04
N LEU A 84 5.68 -10.13 0.47
CA LEU A 84 5.85 -9.07 -0.54
C LEU A 84 5.94 -7.64 0.03
N ASP A 85 5.85 -7.49 1.35
CA ASP A 85 5.62 -6.21 2.03
C ASP A 85 4.31 -5.52 1.52
N THR A 86 4.01 -4.37 2.09
CA THR A 86 2.76 -3.60 1.92
C THR A 86 2.46 -3.19 0.49
N GLY A 87 3.47 -2.85 -0.31
CA GLY A 87 3.31 -2.45 -1.71
C GLY A 87 3.13 -3.65 -2.64
N GLY A 88 4.01 -4.65 -2.52
CA GLY A 88 3.93 -5.87 -3.33
C GLY A 88 2.66 -6.69 -3.03
N GLY A 89 2.24 -6.75 -1.76
CA GLY A 89 0.97 -7.36 -1.35
C GLY A 89 -0.25 -6.66 -1.96
N LEU A 90 -0.26 -5.32 -1.98
CA LEU A 90 -1.30 -4.54 -2.66
C LEU A 90 -1.29 -4.80 -4.18
N LYS A 91 -0.12 -4.78 -4.83
CA LYS A 91 0.02 -5.05 -6.26
C LYS A 91 -0.53 -6.44 -6.63
N LYS A 92 -0.23 -7.47 -5.83
CA LYS A 92 -0.77 -8.83 -6.00
C LYS A 92 -2.29 -8.89 -5.83
N ALA A 93 -2.85 -8.07 -4.94
CA ALA A 93 -4.29 -7.99 -4.67
C ALA A 93 -5.06 -7.05 -5.63
N ALA A 94 -4.40 -6.37 -6.57
CA ALA A 94 -4.98 -5.29 -7.37
C ALA A 94 -6.23 -5.70 -8.17
N TRP A 95 -6.31 -6.94 -8.65
CA TRP A 95 -7.46 -7.48 -9.39
C TRP A 95 -8.79 -7.29 -8.65
N PHE A 96 -8.80 -7.49 -7.33
CA PHE A 96 -9.97 -7.35 -6.47
C PHE A 96 -10.62 -5.96 -6.54
N PHE A 97 -9.82 -4.93 -6.82
CA PHE A 97 -10.25 -3.53 -6.90
C PHE A 97 -10.54 -3.06 -8.33
N LEU A 98 -10.04 -3.77 -9.35
CA LEU A 98 -10.23 -3.46 -10.76
C LEU A 98 -11.39 -4.23 -11.39
N GLU A 99 -11.81 -5.35 -10.78
CA GLU A 99 -12.94 -6.15 -11.25
C GLU A 99 -14.30 -5.54 -10.85
N ASP A 100 -15.21 -5.53 -11.82
CA ASP A 100 -16.59 -5.08 -11.67
C ASP A 100 -17.41 -6.15 -10.91
N SER A 101 -17.82 -5.86 -9.67
CA SER A 101 -18.53 -6.81 -8.79
C SER A 101 -19.89 -7.28 -9.36
N SER A 102 -20.34 -6.69 -10.47
CA SER A 102 -21.49 -7.13 -11.27
C SER A 102 -21.28 -8.48 -11.98
N LEU A 103 -20.04 -8.86 -12.31
CA LEU A 103 -19.76 -10.11 -13.05
C LEU A 103 -19.69 -11.34 -12.14
N ALA A 104 -19.23 -11.19 -10.89
CA ALA A 104 -19.04 -12.28 -9.93
C ALA A 104 -20.34 -13.06 -9.60
N HIS A 105 -21.49 -12.40 -9.71
CA HIS A 105 -22.81 -12.98 -9.44
C HIS A 105 -23.34 -13.88 -10.58
N SER A 106 -22.61 -14.02 -11.70
CA SER A 106 -22.98 -14.89 -12.83
C SER A 106 -22.32 -16.27 -12.83
N GLY A 107 -21.49 -16.57 -11.82
CA GLY A 107 -20.78 -17.84 -11.66
C GLY A 107 -21.71 -19.03 -11.39
N THR A 108 -22.20 -19.66 -12.46
CA THR A 108 -23.01 -20.88 -12.40
C THR A 108 -22.22 -22.00 -11.69
N GLN A 109 -22.82 -22.62 -10.67
CA GLN A 109 -22.28 -23.83 -10.06
C GLN A 109 -22.16 -24.95 -11.09
N LEU A 110 -20.94 -25.20 -11.56
CA LEU A 110 -20.60 -26.41 -12.31
C LEU A 110 -20.54 -27.61 -11.35
N THR A 111 -21.71 -28.16 -11.04
CA THR A 111 -21.82 -29.45 -10.35
C THR A 111 -21.27 -30.56 -11.25
N LYS A 112 -20.06 -31.05 -10.93
CA LYS A 112 -19.51 -32.28 -11.51
C LYS A 112 -20.25 -33.51 -10.93
N ASP A 113 -21.51 -33.68 -11.29
CA ASP A 113 -22.25 -34.92 -11.00
C ASP A 113 -21.83 -36.01 -12.01
N SER A 114 -21.01 -36.95 -11.56
CA SER A 114 -20.36 -37.94 -12.41
C SER A 114 -21.18 -39.23 -12.44
N ARG A 115 -22.21 -39.28 -13.30
CA ARG A 115 -23.04 -40.47 -13.48
C ARG A 115 -22.26 -41.58 -14.19
N GLN A 116 -21.87 -42.62 -13.45
CA GLN A 116 -21.74 -43.96 -14.03
C GLN A 116 -23.13 -44.51 -14.33
N GLY A 117 -23.34 -45.00 -15.56
CA GLY A 117 -24.66 -45.37 -16.04
C GLY A 117 -24.98 -46.86 -15.89
N THR A 118 -26.25 -47.18 -16.09
CA THR A 118 -26.69 -48.46 -16.67
C THR A 118 -27.85 -48.18 -17.64
N ALA A 119 -27.93 -48.97 -18.71
CA ALA A 119 -28.88 -48.76 -19.80
C ALA A 119 -30.17 -49.55 -19.60
N SER A 120 -31.31 -49.05 -20.10
CA SER A 120 -32.35 -49.92 -20.68
C SER A 120 -33.39 -49.18 -21.56
N ALA A 121 -33.95 -49.94 -22.51
CA ALA A 121 -35.26 -49.81 -23.13
C ALA A 121 -35.68 -48.50 -23.86
N VAL A 122 -35.52 -48.53 -25.19
CA VAL A 122 -36.34 -47.78 -26.16
C VAL A 122 -37.61 -48.56 -26.49
N PRO A 123 -38.75 -47.89 -26.71
CA PRO A 123 -39.66 -48.32 -27.78
C PRO A 123 -39.91 -47.24 -28.85
N LYS A 124 -40.01 -47.70 -30.10
CA LYS A 124 -40.42 -46.93 -31.30
C LYS A 124 -41.92 -46.53 -31.16
N ARG A 125 -42.50 -45.54 -31.84
CA ARG A 125 -42.70 -45.36 -33.31
C ARG A 125 -43.61 -44.08 -33.54
N PRO A 126 -44.11 -43.72 -34.75
CA PRO A 126 -43.47 -42.75 -35.65
C PRO A 126 -44.32 -41.51 -36.07
N GLY A 127 -43.65 -40.51 -36.64
CA GLY A 127 -44.14 -39.75 -37.82
C GLY A 127 -45.00 -38.50 -37.61
N VAL A 128 -44.58 -37.38 -38.21
CA VAL A 128 -45.18 -36.74 -39.41
C VAL A 128 -44.50 -35.38 -39.64
N SER A 129 -44.13 -35.08 -40.88
CA SER A 129 -43.56 -33.78 -41.27
C SER A 129 -44.63 -32.70 -41.40
N ARG A 130 -44.33 -31.45 -41.02
CA ARG A 130 -44.83 -30.28 -41.75
C ARG A 130 -43.96 -29.03 -41.58
N THR A 131 -43.50 -28.51 -42.71
CA THR A 131 -42.85 -27.21 -42.87
C THR A 131 -43.85 -26.08 -42.69
N LEU A 132 -43.57 -25.09 -41.85
CA LEU A 132 -44.05 -23.71 -42.00
C LEU A 132 -43.04 -22.73 -41.37
N ALA A 133 -42.67 -21.73 -42.16
CA ALA A 133 -42.17 -20.41 -41.76
C ALA A 133 -43.01 -19.38 -42.59
N PRO A 134 -43.00 -18.06 -42.33
CA PRO A 134 -42.10 -17.33 -41.43
C PRO A 134 -42.79 -16.23 -40.57
N GLU A 135 -41.96 -15.37 -39.97
CA GLU A 135 -42.22 -14.00 -39.47
C GLU A 135 -43.16 -13.73 -38.28
N ALA A 136 -42.54 -13.22 -37.20
CA ALA A 136 -43.04 -12.08 -36.43
C ALA A 136 -41.83 -11.29 -35.88
N GLY A 137 -41.82 -9.96 -36.03
CA GLY A 137 -40.64 -9.13 -35.78
C GLY A 137 -40.23 -9.05 -34.30
N GLY A 138 -39.00 -9.46 -33.99
CA GLY A 138 -38.33 -9.16 -32.72
C GLY A 138 -37.59 -7.83 -32.80
N LEU A 139 -38.13 -6.81 -32.13
CA LEU A 139 -37.46 -5.52 -31.99
C LEU A 139 -36.11 -5.73 -31.25
N VAL A 140 -34.99 -5.53 -31.94
CA VAL A 140 -33.66 -5.59 -31.32
C VAL A 140 -33.54 -4.40 -30.35
N ARG A 141 -33.84 -4.64 -29.08
CA ARG A 141 -33.44 -3.73 -28.00
C ARG A 141 -31.91 -3.72 -27.98
N GLN A 142 -31.33 -2.66 -28.54
CA GLN A 142 -29.95 -2.29 -28.25
C GLN A 142 -29.82 -2.18 -26.73
N ALA A 143 -29.10 -3.12 -26.13
CA ALA A 143 -28.69 -3.00 -24.75
C ALA A 143 -27.68 -1.85 -24.69
N ASN A 144 -28.12 -0.70 -24.17
CA ASN A 144 -27.23 0.39 -23.83
C ASN A 144 -26.31 -0.08 -22.69
N TYR A 145 -25.18 -0.70 -23.05
CA TYR A 145 -24.04 -0.94 -22.17
C TYR A 145 -23.33 0.39 -21.89
N GLY A 146 -24.05 1.32 -21.28
CA GLY A 146 -23.45 2.40 -20.51
C GLY A 146 -23.00 1.83 -19.17
N THR A 147 -21.86 1.15 -19.14
CA THR A 147 -21.16 0.90 -17.88
C THR A 147 -20.93 2.23 -17.20
N SER A 148 -21.57 2.45 -16.05
CA SER A 148 -21.49 3.72 -15.36
C SER A 148 -20.09 3.91 -14.81
N SER A 149 -19.32 4.80 -15.46
CA SER A 149 -17.91 5.10 -15.14
C SER A 149 -17.65 5.43 -13.66
N ARG A 150 -18.68 5.83 -12.92
CA ARG A 150 -18.64 6.09 -11.47
C ARG A 150 -18.26 4.88 -10.61
N GLN A 151 -18.46 3.65 -11.06
CA GLN A 151 -18.18 2.46 -10.24
C GLN A 151 -16.71 2.01 -10.29
N MET A 152 -15.99 2.37 -11.35
CA MET A 152 -14.59 1.99 -11.59
C MET A 152 -13.56 2.86 -10.85
N ASP A 153 -13.97 3.98 -10.27
CA ASP A 153 -13.10 4.92 -9.54
C ASP A 153 -13.58 5.14 -8.09
N GLU A 154 -14.39 4.23 -7.53
CA GLU A 154 -14.71 4.27 -6.10
C GLU A 154 -13.43 3.97 -5.29
N PRO A 155 -12.99 4.87 -4.40
CA PRO A 155 -11.78 4.64 -3.61
C PRO A 155 -11.98 3.52 -2.60
N PHE A 156 -10.88 2.82 -2.30
CA PHE A 156 -10.86 1.73 -1.33
C PHE A 156 -9.97 2.06 -0.13
N LEU A 157 -10.26 1.41 1.00
CA LEU A 157 -9.46 1.50 2.22
C LEU A 157 -8.36 0.44 2.24
N LEU A 158 -7.17 0.81 2.69
CA LEU A 158 -6.08 -0.11 3.03
C LEU A 158 -5.75 0.09 4.52
N HIS A 159 -5.70 -1.00 5.29
CA HIS A 159 -5.64 -0.96 6.75
C HIS A 159 -4.72 -2.06 7.29
N ASN A 160 -3.70 -1.71 8.08
CA ASN A 160 -2.86 -2.70 8.75
C ASN A 160 -3.67 -3.40 9.86
N VAL A 161 -3.61 -4.74 9.94
CA VAL A 161 -4.36 -5.51 10.95
C VAL A 161 -3.92 -5.23 12.39
N ASP A 162 -2.72 -4.68 12.57
CA ASP A 162 -2.15 -4.35 13.87
C ASP A 162 -2.40 -2.93 14.35
N VAL A 163 -3.22 -2.16 13.62
CA VAL A 163 -3.65 -0.84 14.03
C VAL A 163 -5.04 -0.91 14.66
N ILE A 164 -5.20 -0.33 15.85
CA ILE A 164 -6.51 0.04 16.38
C ILE A 164 -6.62 1.55 16.38
N SER A 165 -7.78 2.08 15.95
CA SER A 165 -8.01 3.53 15.89
C SER A 165 -9.49 3.88 16.00
N THR A 166 -9.79 5.14 16.36
CA THR A 166 -11.13 5.75 16.24
C THR A 166 -11.31 6.65 15.01
N ILE A 167 -10.34 6.74 14.09
CA ILE A 167 -10.42 7.53 12.83
C ILE A 167 -11.74 7.29 12.09
N ASP A 168 -12.42 8.37 11.74
CA ASP A 168 -13.63 8.34 10.92
C ASP A 168 -13.29 8.08 9.45
N PHE A 169 -13.58 6.86 8.98
CA PHE A 169 -13.30 6.46 7.60
C PHE A 169 -14.19 7.17 6.58
N ARG A 170 -15.41 7.62 6.93
CA ARG A 170 -16.26 8.42 6.03
C ARG A 170 -15.65 9.79 5.81
N ARG A 171 -15.22 10.47 6.87
CA ARG A 171 -14.54 11.78 6.78
C ARG A 171 -13.24 11.69 5.99
N MET A 172 -12.47 10.61 6.18
CA MET A 172 -11.23 10.36 5.45
C MET A 172 -11.46 10.14 3.94
N VAL A 173 -12.52 9.40 3.57
CA VAL A 173 -12.92 9.19 2.16
C VAL A 173 -13.51 10.47 1.55
N GLN A 174 -14.30 11.22 2.31
CA GLN A 174 -14.80 12.53 1.88
C GLN A 174 -13.64 13.47 1.53
N PHE A 175 -12.65 13.60 2.43
CA PHE A 175 -11.45 14.38 2.19
C PHE A 175 -10.66 13.91 0.95
N HIS A 176 -10.53 12.59 0.75
CA HIS A 176 -9.88 12.01 -0.43
C HIS A 176 -10.56 12.45 -1.73
N ASN A 177 -11.90 12.36 -1.77
CA ASN A 177 -12.71 12.72 -2.93
C ASN A 177 -12.70 14.23 -3.21
N GLU A 178 -12.91 15.06 -2.18
CA GLU A 178 -12.95 16.53 -2.29
C GLU A 178 -11.63 17.11 -2.81
N ASN A 179 -10.49 16.51 -2.46
CA ASN A 179 -9.18 16.95 -2.92
C ASN A 179 -8.72 16.29 -4.24
N HIS A 180 -9.49 15.34 -4.77
CA HIS A 180 -9.13 14.46 -5.89
C HIS A 180 -7.76 13.79 -5.69
N ALA A 181 -7.48 13.35 -4.46
CA ALA A 181 -6.22 12.70 -4.11
C ALA A 181 -6.01 11.40 -4.91
N LEU A 182 -4.76 10.99 -5.11
CA LEU A 182 -4.42 9.64 -5.59
C LEU A 182 -4.32 8.68 -4.40
N ALA A 183 -3.76 9.15 -3.29
CA ALA A 183 -3.81 8.49 -2.00
C ALA A 183 -3.96 9.50 -0.86
N THR A 184 -4.62 9.08 0.21
CA THR A 184 -4.80 9.86 1.44
C THR A 184 -4.34 9.03 2.61
N LEU A 185 -3.37 9.53 3.37
CA LEU A 185 -2.71 8.81 4.46
C LEU A 185 -3.17 9.38 5.82
N ALA A 186 -3.58 8.53 6.75
CA ALA A 186 -3.88 8.97 8.11
C ALA A 186 -2.57 9.21 8.90
N LEU A 187 -2.41 10.40 9.46
CA LEU A 187 -1.15 10.90 10.00
C LEU A 187 -1.34 11.69 11.29
N GLN A 188 -0.36 11.63 12.19
CA GLN A 188 -0.39 12.31 13.49
C GLN A 188 0.96 12.93 13.84
N THR A 189 0.95 14.02 14.60
CA THR A 189 2.13 14.59 15.28
C THR A 189 2.49 13.72 16.48
N ARG A 190 3.54 12.90 16.36
CA ARG A 190 4.08 12.06 17.45
C ARG A 190 5.49 11.59 17.14
N ASP A 191 6.24 11.25 18.19
CA ASP A 191 7.57 10.68 18.07
C ASP A 191 7.55 9.36 17.28
N SER A 192 8.39 9.29 16.25
CA SER A 192 8.50 8.14 15.36
C SER A 192 9.87 8.14 14.67
N SER A 193 10.42 6.94 14.44
CA SER A 193 11.62 6.78 13.60
C SER A 193 11.31 6.70 12.10
N ARG A 194 10.04 6.82 11.72
CA ARG A 194 9.52 6.71 10.34
C ARG A 194 8.60 7.89 10.02
N LEU A 195 9.11 9.10 10.20
CA LEU A 195 8.40 10.33 9.89
C LEU A 195 8.37 10.58 8.37
N LEU A 196 7.23 11.05 7.89
CA LEU A 196 7.02 11.56 6.55
C LEU A 196 6.88 13.09 6.62
N PHE A 197 7.40 13.81 5.64
CA PHE A 197 7.34 15.27 5.58
C PHE A 197 6.25 15.72 4.62
N PHE A 198 5.45 16.69 5.05
CA PHE A 198 4.37 17.29 4.28
C PHE A 198 4.51 18.81 4.24
N ASN A 199 4.18 19.45 3.13
CA ASN A 199 4.12 20.91 3.04
C ASN A 199 2.82 21.47 3.66
N ASP A 200 2.67 22.80 3.62
CA ASP A 200 1.48 23.50 4.14
C ASP A 200 0.18 23.16 3.40
N GLN A 201 0.26 22.60 2.18
CA GLN A 201 -0.88 22.06 1.42
C GLN A 201 -1.16 20.57 1.74
N LEU A 202 -0.54 20.02 2.78
CA LEU A 202 -0.65 18.62 3.20
C LEU A 202 -0.22 17.60 2.13
N GLN A 203 0.60 18.00 1.15
CA GLN A 203 1.17 17.13 0.12
C GLN A 203 2.47 16.49 0.63
N LEU A 204 2.66 15.19 0.36
CA LEU A 204 3.88 14.46 0.70
C LEU A 204 5.10 15.03 -0.05
N CYS A 205 6.17 15.35 0.67
CA CYS A 205 7.41 15.89 0.12
C CYS A 205 8.63 14.99 0.36
N GLY A 206 8.57 14.05 1.31
CA GLY A 206 9.72 13.19 1.62
C GLY A 206 9.53 12.32 2.86
N ARG A 207 10.62 11.67 3.28
CA ARG A 207 10.72 10.92 4.54
C ARG A 207 11.97 11.30 5.32
N ALA A 208 11.93 11.17 6.64
CA ALA A 208 13.12 11.26 7.47
C ALA A 208 14.12 10.15 7.08
N ALA A 209 15.39 10.52 6.96
CA ALA A 209 16.46 9.53 6.87
C ALA A 209 16.51 8.72 8.18
N THR A 210 16.65 7.40 8.08
CA THR A 210 16.91 6.57 9.24
C THR A 210 18.30 6.92 9.78
N ALA A 211 18.35 7.55 10.96
CA ALA A 211 19.61 7.80 11.64
C ALA A 211 20.34 6.48 11.89
N GLU A 212 21.49 6.28 11.25
CA GLU A 212 22.39 5.20 11.59
C GLU A 212 22.87 5.36 13.04
N LYS A 213 23.07 4.24 13.75
CA LYS A 213 23.60 4.26 15.12
C LYS A 213 25.11 4.50 15.14
N THR A 214 25.54 5.66 14.69
CA THR A 214 26.89 6.19 14.88
C THR A 214 26.78 7.58 15.47
N GLY A 215 27.51 7.84 16.55
CA GLY A 215 27.37 9.07 17.33
C GLY A 215 28.00 10.28 16.61
N SER A 216 27.24 10.93 15.73
CA SER A 216 27.54 12.27 15.22
C SER A 216 26.25 12.97 14.77
N THR A 217 26.25 14.30 14.75
CA THR A 217 25.08 15.15 14.47
C THR A 217 24.46 14.86 13.10
N ALA A 218 23.15 14.64 13.07
CA ALA A 218 22.42 14.32 11.84
C ALA A 218 22.34 15.53 10.87
N THR A 219 22.83 15.33 9.65
CA THR A 219 22.68 16.28 8.54
C THR A 219 21.46 15.91 7.70
N LEU A 220 20.60 16.89 7.38
CA LEU A 220 19.46 16.71 6.48
C LEU A 220 19.92 16.51 5.03
N GLY A 221 19.80 15.29 4.50
CA GLY A 221 19.98 15.00 3.09
C GLY A 221 18.72 15.32 2.28
N CYS A 222 18.59 16.57 1.81
CA CYS A 222 17.52 16.95 0.88
C CYS A 222 17.95 16.67 -0.56
N ALA A 223 17.43 15.60 -1.17
CA ALA A 223 17.71 15.23 -2.55
C ALA A 223 16.74 15.94 -3.51
N ALA A 224 16.93 17.26 -3.69
CA ALA A 224 16.28 18.03 -4.75
C ALA A 224 17.31 18.40 -5.83
N GLN A 225 17.31 17.68 -6.95
CA GLN A 225 18.09 18.07 -8.13
C GLN A 225 17.32 17.89 -9.44
N ASN A 226 17.33 18.97 -10.22
CA ASN A 226 16.60 19.18 -11.46
C ASN A 226 16.93 18.13 -12.54
N ALA A 227 15.89 17.62 -13.21
CA ALA A 227 16.06 16.86 -14.45
C ALA A 227 16.36 17.82 -15.63
N ALA A 228 17.64 17.95 -15.99
CA ALA A 228 18.05 18.51 -17.26
C ALA A 228 18.29 17.38 -18.27
N MET A 229 17.43 17.29 -19.29
CA MET A 229 17.59 16.34 -20.40
C MET A 229 18.81 16.71 -21.27
N PRO A 230 19.75 15.79 -21.55
CA PRO A 230 20.75 16.00 -22.59
C PRO A 230 20.19 15.67 -23.98
N ASP A 231 20.41 16.61 -24.90
CA ASP A 231 20.12 16.51 -26.33
C ASP A 231 20.84 15.30 -26.98
N GLN A 232 20.15 14.55 -27.84
CA GLN A 232 20.70 13.39 -28.55
C GLN A 232 20.96 13.72 -30.03
N SER A 233 22.19 14.12 -30.35
CA SER A 233 22.66 14.21 -31.73
C SER A 233 23.94 13.39 -32.00
N ALA A 234 23.76 12.36 -32.84
CA ALA A 234 24.76 11.64 -33.65
C ALA A 234 25.72 10.60 -32.96
N PRO A 235 26.21 9.58 -33.72
CA PRO A 235 26.49 8.25 -33.16
C PRO A 235 27.95 7.75 -33.30
N LYS A 236 28.38 6.78 -32.48
CA LYS A 236 29.61 5.99 -32.70
C LYS A 236 29.53 4.49 -32.36
N ARG A 237 29.51 3.69 -33.44
CA ARG A 237 30.14 2.38 -33.71
C ARG A 237 30.36 1.33 -32.59
N ALA A 238 29.93 0.10 -32.88
CA ALA A 238 30.37 -1.15 -32.24
C ALA A 238 31.80 -1.57 -32.66
N PRO A 239 32.47 -2.40 -31.83
CA PRO A 239 32.67 -3.84 -32.12
C PRO A 239 32.28 -4.72 -30.89
N GLY A 240 32.31 -6.05 -30.87
CA GLY A 240 32.71 -7.11 -31.81
C GLY A 240 32.62 -8.48 -31.08
N VAL A 241 32.67 -9.60 -31.80
CA VAL A 241 32.35 -10.98 -31.31
C VAL A 241 33.65 -11.85 -31.44
N ILE A 242 33.95 -12.96 -30.75
CA ILE A 242 33.16 -14.15 -30.34
C ILE A 242 33.62 -14.72 -28.92
N PRO A 243 33.57 -16.02 -28.48
CA PRO A 243 33.29 -16.38 -27.06
C PRO A 243 34.32 -17.33 -26.37
N SER A 244 34.06 -17.80 -25.14
CA SER A 244 34.14 -19.23 -24.68
C SER A 244 34.14 -19.43 -23.15
N GLN A 245 33.69 -20.62 -22.69
CA GLN A 245 33.64 -21.14 -21.30
C GLN A 245 34.84 -22.11 -21.02
N PRO A 246 34.85 -22.96 -19.96
CA PRO A 246 34.82 -22.73 -18.50
C PRO A 246 35.94 -23.51 -17.73
N ALA A 247 36.11 -23.24 -16.41
CA ALA A 247 36.64 -24.12 -15.32
C ALA A 247 37.02 -23.23 -14.11
N ASP A 248 37.31 -23.68 -12.89
CA ASP A 248 36.87 -24.75 -11.95
C ASP A 248 37.81 -24.62 -10.71
N ALA A 249 37.38 -25.05 -9.52
CA ALA A 249 38.10 -25.32 -8.25
C ALA A 249 39.32 -24.47 -7.77
N GLY A 250 39.34 -24.10 -6.48
CA GLY A 250 40.57 -23.73 -5.77
C GLY A 250 40.39 -23.06 -4.39
N GLU A 251 40.76 -23.74 -3.30
CA GLU A 251 40.79 -23.19 -1.93
C GLU A 251 42.07 -22.36 -1.67
N ALA A 252 42.03 -21.35 -0.76
CA ALA A 252 43.00 -21.16 0.34
C ALA A 252 42.87 -19.84 1.15
N ARG A 253 42.59 -20.02 2.45
CA ARG A 253 43.08 -19.33 3.68
C ARG A 253 43.90 -18.01 3.63
N ASP A 254 43.52 -17.11 4.56
CA ASP A 254 44.30 -16.20 5.42
C ASP A 254 45.66 -15.60 4.97
N LEU A 255 45.78 -14.26 5.03
CA LEU A 255 46.74 -13.56 5.92
C LEU A 255 46.61 -12.01 5.91
N LEU A 256 46.69 -11.43 7.11
CA LEU A 256 46.97 -10.02 7.47
C LEU A 256 48.29 -9.47 6.81
N VAL A 257 48.65 -8.17 6.70
CA VAL A 257 48.22 -6.87 7.29
C VAL A 257 48.35 -5.71 6.21
N PRO A 258 48.54 -4.37 6.48
CA PRO A 258 47.69 -3.32 5.90
C PRO A 258 48.34 -2.45 4.79
N ARG A 259 47.56 -1.48 4.27
CA ARG A 259 48.10 -0.24 3.67
C ARG A 259 47.34 0.99 4.15
N GLU A 260 48.08 1.94 4.70
CA GLU A 260 47.61 3.31 4.94
C GLU A 260 47.53 4.10 3.62
N GLY A 261 46.61 5.07 3.55
CA GLY A 261 46.47 5.99 2.42
C GLY A 261 45.58 7.17 2.80
N LEU A 262 46.19 8.34 2.95
CA LEU A 262 45.55 9.56 3.46
C LEU A 262 44.46 10.11 2.51
N ALA A 263 43.39 10.63 3.08
CA ALA A 263 42.57 11.68 2.49
C ALA A 263 42.18 12.70 3.57
N ALA A 264 42.40 13.99 3.32
CA ALA A 264 42.19 15.07 4.30
C ALA A 264 40.73 15.55 4.36
N PRO A 265 40.22 16.00 5.51
CA PRO A 265 38.88 16.55 5.62
C PRO A 265 38.79 18.00 5.11
N ALA A 266 37.72 18.31 4.38
CA ALA A 266 37.33 19.68 4.03
C ALA A 266 36.71 20.40 5.25
N PRO A 267 36.79 21.75 5.34
CA PRO A 267 36.45 22.47 6.57
C PRO A 267 34.95 22.53 6.84
N SER A 268 34.58 22.28 8.09
CA SER A 268 33.23 22.48 8.62
C SER A 268 33.02 23.95 9.02
N ILE A 269 31.98 24.58 8.47
CA ILE A 269 31.52 25.92 8.91
C ILE A 269 30.45 25.72 9.98
N SER A 270 30.77 26.09 11.22
CA SER A 270 29.82 26.09 12.33
C SER A 270 29.02 27.40 12.35
N TRP A 271 27.69 27.30 12.35
CA TRP A 271 26.80 28.44 12.54
C TRP A 271 26.38 28.54 14.00
N THR A 272 26.94 29.51 14.72
CA THR A 272 26.49 29.89 16.07
C THR A 272 25.37 30.92 15.99
N ARG A 273 24.35 30.73 16.83
CA ARG A 273 23.17 31.60 16.88
C ARG A 273 23.40 32.75 17.86
N SER A 274 23.57 33.97 17.37
CA SER A 274 23.39 35.18 18.18
C SER A 274 23.02 36.36 17.28
N GLY A 275 22.15 37.25 17.77
CA GLY A 275 21.63 38.37 16.97
C GLY A 275 22.38 39.68 17.21
N ALA A 276 22.58 40.43 16.13
CA ALA A 276 22.76 41.88 16.15
C ALA A 276 22.47 42.46 14.75
N VAL A 277 21.79 43.59 14.69
CA VAL A 277 21.58 44.35 13.44
C VAL A 277 22.65 45.44 13.32
N PRO A 278 23.32 45.58 12.16
CA PRO A 278 23.90 46.84 11.73
C PRO A 278 23.23 47.41 10.47
N LYS A 279 23.38 48.72 10.27
CA LYS A 279 22.73 49.50 9.21
C LYS A 279 23.55 49.54 7.91
N SER A 280 22.83 49.75 6.80
CA SER A 280 23.20 50.53 5.61
C SER A 280 24.50 50.24 4.85
N VAL A 281 24.36 49.71 3.62
CA VAL A 281 25.15 50.13 2.44
C VAL A 281 24.19 50.25 1.25
N GLU A 282 24.44 51.19 0.33
CA GLU A 282 23.53 51.57 -0.74
C GLU A 282 23.66 50.75 -2.03
N ASN A 283 22.49 50.50 -2.62
CA ASN A 283 22.15 50.43 -4.05
C ASN A 283 23.25 50.16 -5.12
N SER A 284 23.05 49.10 -5.89
CA SER A 284 23.56 48.96 -7.28
C SER A 284 22.62 48.02 -8.05
N GLY A 285 22.02 48.53 -9.13
CA GLY A 285 20.94 47.83 -9.81
C GLY A 285 21.39 46.65 -10.68
N ALA A 286 20.74 45.50 -10.49
CA ALA A 286 20.66 44.43 -11.48
C ALA A 286 19.22 43.87 -11.45
N LEU A 287 18.66 43.58 -12.62
CA LEU A 287 17.30 43.06 -12.77
C LEU A 287 17.15 41.70 -12.11
N ALA A 288 16.62 41.67 -10.89
CA ALA A 288 16.29 40.45 -10.19
C ALA A 288 15.14 39.74 -10.94
N ARG A 289 15.43 38.56 -11.48
CA ARG A 289 14.40 37.56 -11.78
C ARG A 289 13.71 37.15 -10.48
N GLU A 290 12.51 36.59 -10.63
CA GLU A 290 11.58 36.23 -9.56
C GLU A 290 12.27 35.63 -8.33
N GLY A 291 11.93 36.17 -7.16
CA GLY A 291 12.65 35.92 -5.91
C GLY A 291 12.55 34.46 -5.44
N PRO A 292 13.41 34.05 -4.49
CA PRO A 292 13.33 32.72 -3.92
C PRO A 292 11.96 32.53 -3.26
N GLU A 293 11.29 31.42 -3.57
CA GLU A 293 10.10 31.00 -2.83
C GLU A 293 10.42 31.01 -1.32
N SER A 294 9.51 31.56 -0.52
CA SER A 294 9.62 31.49 0.94
C SER A 294 9.82 30.03 1.36
N PRO A 295 10.78 29.72 2.26
CA PRO A 295 11.12 28.34 2.61
C PRO A 295 9.86 27.59 3.05
N GLN A 296 9.44 26.61 2.23
CA GLN A 296 8.20 25.87 2.45
C GLN A 296 8.27 25.17 3.81
N SER A 297 7.26 25.39 4.66
CA SER A 297 7.22 24.79 5.98
C SER A 297 6.91 23.31 5.85
N LEU A 298 7.86 22.46 6.27
CA LEU A 298 7.72 21.01 6.24
C LEU A 298 7.31 20.49 7.63
N GLN A 299 6.13 19.88 7.70
CA GLN A 299 5.59 19.26 8.90
C GLN A 299 5.99 17.77 8.94
N PRO A 300 6.76 17.31 9.95
CA PRO A 300 7.02 15.89 10.17
C PRO A 300 5.80 15.22 10.81
N LEU A 301 5.28 14.17 10.18
CA LEU A 301 4.10 13.43 10.65
C LEU A 301 4.36 11.91 10.62
N ALA A 302 3.81 11.20 11.61
CA ALA A 302 3.93 9.75 11.72
C ALA A 302 2.74 9.04 11.06
N PHE A 303 3.03 8.13 10.12
CA PHE A 303 1.98 7.38 9.42
C PHE A 303 1.27 6.39 10.36
N SER A 304 -0.05 6.30 10.22
CA SER A 304 -0.93 5.52 11.09
C SER A 304 -1.32 4.15 10.52
N GLY A 305 -0.80 3.74 9.35
CA GLY A 305 -1.10 2.42 8.77
C GLY A 305 -2.55 2.26 8.27
N ILE A 306 -3.22 3.39 8.02
CA ILE A 306 -4.59 3.47 7.47
C ILE A 306 -4.55 4.51 6.35
N HIS A 307 -5.12 4.17 5.19
CA HIS A 307 -5.09 5.00 4.00
C HIS A 307 -6.24 4.70 3.04
N VAL A 308 -6.61 5.72 2.26
CA VAL A 308 -7.62 5.65 1.19
C VAL A 308 -6.89 5.80 -0.15
N ILE A 309 -7.21 4.97 -1.13
CA ILE A 309 -6.52 4.87 -2.42
C ILE A 309 -7.54 4.89 -3.56
N SER A 310 -7.29 5.69 -4.59
CA SER A 310 -8.06 5.62 -5.84
C SER A 310 -7.64 4.40 -6.67
N PRO A 311 -8.54 3.64 -7.32
CA PRO A 311 -8.19 2.49 -8.16
C PRO A 311 -7.16 2.80 -9.26
N ARG A 312 -7.18 4.03 -9.79
CA ARG A 312 -6.21 4.56 -10.77
C ARG A 312 -4.73 4.55 -10.30
N LEU A 313 -4.44 4.38 -9.01
CA LEU A 313 -3.07 4.16 -8.52
C LEU A 313 -2.53 2.77 -8.89
N LEU A 314 -3.38 1.75 -9.01
CA LEU A 314 -2.95 0.35 -9.15
C LEU A 314 -2.12 0.10 -10.43
N PRO A 315 -2.46 0.66 -11.61
CA PRO A 315 -1.60 0.59 -12.80
C PRO A 315 -0.26 1.34 -12.67
N MET A 316 -0.10 2.18 -11.65
CA MET A 316 1.11 2.99 -11.39
C MET A 316 2.10 2.30 -10.45
N LEU A 317 1.79 1.09 -9.98
CA LEU A 317 2.66 0.22 -9.16
C LEU A 317 3.73 -0.45 -10.05
N THR A 318 4.76 0.31 -10.41
CA THR A 318 5.87 -0.14 -11.28
C THR A 318 6.95 -0.94 -10.56
N GLU A 319 6.96 -0.92 -9.22
CA GLU A 319 7.87 -1.70 -8.40
C GLU A 319 7.57 -3.22 -8.50
N GLU A 320 8.60 -4.06 -8.45
CA GLU A 320 8.48 -5.53 -8.55
C GLU A 320 9.01 -6.23 -7.29
N GLY A 321 8.45 -7.40 -6.98
CA GLY A 321 8.87 -8.22 -5.86
C GLY A 321 8.45 -7.64 -4.49
N VAL A 322 9.41 -7.53 -3.58
CA VAL A 322 9.19 -7.07 -2.19
C VAL A 322 9.41 -5.56 -2.11
N PHE A 323 8.38 -4.78 -1.83
CA PHE A 323 8.50 -3.32 -1.69
C PHE A 323 7.44 -2.71 -0.77
N SER A 324 7.77 -1.59 -0.13
CA SER A 324 6.82 -0.84 0.70
C SER A 324 5.97 0.08 -0.16
N ILE A 325 4.68 0.18 0.15
CA ILE A 325 3.77 1.14 -0.50
C ILE A 325 4.21 2.60 -0.28
N ILE A 326 5.01 2.87 0.77
CA ILE A 326 5.58 4.18 1.03
C ILE A 326 6.63 4.58 -0.04
N ASP A 327 7.37 3.63 -0.61
CA ASP A 327 8.34 3.93 -1.67
C ASP A 327 7.62 4.37 -2.95
N THR A 328 6.53 3.68 -3.33
CA THR A 328 5.61 4.11 -4.39
C THR A 328 5.05 5.51 -4.12
N TYR A 329 4.58 5.80 -2.90
CA TYR A 329 4.03 7.11 -2.56
C TYR A 329 5.05 8.24 -2.68
N LEU A 330 6.29 8.02 -2.25
CA LEU A 330 7.37 9.01 -2.40
C LEU A 330 7.68 9.25 -3.89
N ARG A 331 7.76 8.19 -4.70
CA ARG A 331 7.97 8.29 -6.15
C ARG A 331 6.84 9.05 -6.85
N LEU A 332 5.59 8.72 -6.56
CA LEU A 332 4.42 9.35 -7.17
C LEU A 332 4.26 10.81 -6.74
N ALA A 333 4.48 11.13 -5.46
CA ALA A 333 4.49 12.50 -4.99
C ALA A 333 5.57 13.35 -5.68
N ALA A 334 6.77 12.80 -5.91
CA ALA A 334 7.83 13.45 -6.69
C ALA A 334 7.50 13.62 -8.19
N GLN A 335 6.52 12.87 -8.71
CA GLN A 335 5.97 13.02 -10.06
C GLN A 335 4.78 14.02 -10.11
N GLY A 336 4.42 14.64 -8.98
CA GLY A 336 3.32 15.61 -8.88
C GLY A 336 1.96 15.00 -8.53
N GLU A 337 1.88 13.70 -8.27
CA GLU A 337 0.62 13.07 -7.86
C GLU A 337 0.20 13.47 -6.45
N LYS A 338 -1.11 13.60 -6.24
CA LYS A 338 -1.68 14.04 -4.96
C LYS A 338 -1.64 12.94 -3.90
N ILE A 339 -0.59 12.96 -3.08
CA ILE A 339 -0.43 12.06 -1.94
C ILE A 339 -0.58 12.89 -0.67
N LEU A 340 -1.80 12.89 -0.10
CA LEU A 340 -2.21 13.89 0.88
C LEU A 340 -2.26 13.34 2.31
N ALA A 341 -1.94 14.21 3.27
CA ALA A 341 -2.12 13.95 4.68
C ALA A 341 -3.56 14.21 5.15
N PHE A 342 -4.20 13.18 5.70
CA PHE A 342 -5.35 13.35 6.58
C PHE A 342 -4.83 13.45 8.02
N ARG A 343 -4.91 14.65 8.59
CA ARG A 343 -4.60 14.90 10.01
C ARG A 343 -5.58 14.11 10.87
N ALA A 344 -5.05 13.32 11.78
CA ALA A 344 -5.81 12.38 12.62
C ALA A 344 -5.47 12.54 14.10
N ASP A 345 -4.96 13.70 14.51
CA ASP A 345 -4.48 13.99 15.87
C ASP A 345 -5.60 13.95 16.92
N GLU A 346 -6.83 14.23 16.52
CA GLU A 346 -8.02 14.15 17.38
C GLU A 346 -8.54 12.72 17.61
N TYR A 347 -8.02 11.73 16.88
CA TYR A 347 -8.47 10.34 16.96
C TYR A 347 -7.51 9.47 17.77
N TYR A 348 -8.08 8.56 18.56
CA TYR A 348 -7.31 7.49 19.19
C TYR A 348 -6.65 6.61 18.12
N TRP A 349 -5.42 6.19 18.36
CA TRP A 349 -4.64 5.32 17.49
C TRP A 349 -3.58 4.54 18.29
N ARG A 350 -3.30 3.29 17.92
CA ARG A 350 -2.19 2.48 18.45
C ARG A 350 -1.70 1.41 17.46
N ASP A 351 -0.37 1.33 17.24
CA ASP A 351 0.31 0.15 16.64
C ASP A 351 0.46 -0.91 17.73
N LEU A 352 -0.15 -2.06 17.53
CA LEU A 352 -0.04 -3.23 18.40
C LEU A 352 1.21 -4.04 18.07
N GLY A 353 2.32 -3.32 17.97
CA GLY A 353 3.61 -3.80 17.52
C GLY A 353 4.29 -4.65 18.57
N LYS A 354 4.10 -4.33 19.85
CA LYS A 354 4.81 -4.91 20.99
C LYS A 354 3.83 -5.33 22.09
N PRO A 355 4.20 -6.25 23.00
CA PRO A 355 3.30 -6.71 24.06
C PRO A 355 2.78 -5.60 25.00
N ALA A 356 3.59 -4.57 25.27
CA ALA A 356 3.17 -3.42 26.06
C ALA A 356 2.00 -2.63 25.42
N ASP A 357 2.00 -2.53 24.09
CA ASP A 357 0.95 -1.82 23.35
C ASP A 357 -0.40 -2.57 23.39
N LEU A 358 -0.37 -3.90 23.46
CA LEU A 358 -1.58 -4.74 23.63
C LEU A 358 -2.25 -4.50 24.99
N ALA A 359 -1.46 -4.47 26.07
CA ALA A 359 -1.98 -4.25 27.42
C ALA A 359 -2.61 -2.85 27.56
N GLN A 360 -1.97 -1.82 27.00
CA GLN A 360 -2.52 -0.47 26.99
C GLN A 360 -3.79 -0.40 26.12
N ALA A 361 -3.82 -1.03 24.94
CA ALA A 361 -5.02 -1.09 24.10
C ALA A 361 -6.22 -1.76 24.80
N ALA A 362 -5.96 -2.81 25.60
CA ALA A 362 -6.99 -3.47 26.38
C ALA A 362 -7.64 -2.53 27.40
N HIS A 363 -6.83 -1.72 28.08
CA HIS A 363 -7.29 -0.69 29.01
C HIS A 363 -8.04 0.44 28.30
N ASP A 364 -7.48 0.99 27.22
CA ASP A 364 -8.04 2.13 26.50
C ASP A 364 -9.43 1.80 25.91
N LEU A 365 -9.60 0.60 25.35
CA LEU A 365 -10.87 0.14 24.78
C LEU A 365 -11.98 -0.11 25.82
N GLN A 366 -11.63 -0.30 27.10
CA GLN A 366 -12.63 -0.42 28.18
C GLN A 366 -13.18 0.94 28.63
N HIS A 367 -12.44 2.03 28.36
CA HIS A 367 -12.76 3.40 28.80
C HIS A 367 -13.17 4.34 27.65
N SER A 368 -13.17 3.86 26.41
CA SER A 368 -13.52 4.62 25.20
C SER A 368 -14.98 4.39 24.74
N GLY A 369 -15.90 4.19 25.69
CA GLY A 369 -17.32 3.88 25.45
C GLY A 369 -18.23 5.10 25.45
#